data_AF-A0A7W2FFH4-F1
#
_entry.id   AF-A0A7W2FFH4-F1
#
_cell.length_a   1.000
_cell.length_b   1.000
_cell.length_c   1.000
_cell.angle_alpha   90.00
_cell.angle_beta   90.00
_cell.angle_gamma   90.00
#
_symmetry.space_group_name_H-M   'P 1'
#
loop_
_entity.id
_entity.type
_entity.pdbx_description
1 polymer ?
#
loop_
_entity_poly.entity_id
_entity_poly.type
_entity_poly.pdbx_seq_one_letter_code
_entity_poly.pdbx_strand_id
1 'polypeptide(L)' 'TLAISGAETGATLSYSTDGGTTWNSSFNAVEGGNNVIVRATDVAGNTHDAAAFAFTLDTTIATAGVALTT' A
#
# COMPACT_ATOMS: atom_id res chain seq x y z
N THR A 1 -4.01 6.71 8.03
CA THR A 1 -5.01 6.62 6.95
C THR A 1 -4.38 7.19 5.71
N LEU A 2 -4.23 6.39 4.64
CA LEU A 2 -3.67 6.90 3.39
C LEU A 2 -4.75 7.71 2.66
N ALA A 3 -4.61 9.02 2.64
CA ALA A 3 -5.54 9.91 1.97
C ALA A 3 -5.10 10.10 0.52
N ILE A 4 -5.81 9.47 -0.43
CA ILE A 4 -5.62 9.74 -1.85
C ILE A 4 -6.50 10.95 -2.21
N SER A 5 -5.85 12.09 -2.42
CA SER A 5 -6.51 13.33 -2.87
C SER A 5 -6.54 13.32 -4.40
N GLY A 6 -7.72 13.34 -5.01
CA GLY A 6 -7.88 13.38 -6.47
C GLY A 6 -8.55 12.16 -7.11
N ALA A 7 -8.94 11.15 -6.34
CA ALA A 7 -9.87 10.14 -6.84
C ALA A 7 -11.25 10.80 -7.03
N GLU A 8 -11.72 10.92 -8.27
CA GLU A 8 -13.10 11.31 -8.54
C GLU A 8 -14.04 10.37 -7.77
N THR A 9 -15.15 10.90 -7.24
CA THR A 9 -16.15 10.06 -6.56
C THR A 9 -16.59 8.94 -7.49
N GLY A 10 -16.26 7.70 -7.13
CA GLY A 10 -16.55 6.50 -7.93
C GLY A 10 -15.36 5.91 -8.69
N ALA A 11 -14.17 6.52 -8.64
CA ALA A 11 -12.97 5.91 -9.20
C ALA A 11 -12.59 4.62 -8.44
N THR A 12 -12.25 3.57 -9.18
CA THR A 12 -11.82 2.29 -8.62
C THR A 12 -10.30 2.27 -8.52
N LEU A 13 -9.80 2.04 -7.32
CA LEU A 13 -8.36 1.84 -7.08
C LEU A 13 -7.98 0.39 -7.38
N SER A 14 -6.85 0.21 -8.05
CA SER A 14 -6.24 -1.09 -8.25
C SER A 14 -4.79 -1.08 -7.78
N TYR A 15 -4.38 -2.18 -7.17
CA TYR A 15 -3.07 -2.39 -6.56
C TYR A 15 -2.34 -3.52 -7.26
N SER A 16 -1.05 -3.37 -7.48
CA SER A 16 -0.17 -4.36 -8.09
C SER A 16 1.09 -4.53 -7.25
N THR A 17 1.54 -5.76 -7.06
CA THR A 17 2.76 -6.08 -6.29
C THR A 17 3.84 -6.74 -7.14
N ASP A 18 3.56 -6.98 -8.42
CA ASP A 18 4.39 -7.68 -9.39
C ASP A 18 4.89 -6.75 -10.52
N GLY A 19 5.08 -5.47 -10.18
CA GLY A 19 5.61 -4.48 -11.11
C GLY A 19 4.60 -3.97 -12.14
N GLY A 20 3.30 -4.12 -11.89
CA GLY A 20 2.23 -3.64 -12.77
C GLY A 20 1.66 -4.73 -13.69
N THR A 21 1.96 -6.00 -13.44
CA THR A 21 1.53 -7.13 -14.28
C THR A 21 0.14 -7.61 -13.91
N THR A 22 -0.15 -7.75 -12.62
CA THR A 22 -1.48 -8.08 -12.08
C THR A 22 -2.01 -6.95 -11.23
N TRP A 23 -3.32 -6.71 -11.34
CA TRP A 23 -4.01 -5.62 -10.67
C TRP A 23 -5.18 -6.18 -9.88
N ASN A 24 -5.18 -5.92 -8.58
CA ASN A 24 -6.19 -6.39 -7.63
C ASN A 24 -6.89 -5.19 -7.00
N SER A 25 -8.16 -5.33 -6.63
CA SER A 25 -8.90 -4.29 -5.89
C SER A 25 -8.52 -4.22 -4.42
N SER A 26 -7.79 -5.21 -3.92
CA SER A 26 -7.27 -5.26 -2.55
C SER A 26 -5.78 -5.60 -2.56
N PHE A 27 -5.10 -5.14 -1.50
CA PHE A 27 -3.71 -5.46 -1.24
C PHE A 27 -3.55 -5.78 0.24
N ASN A 28 -2.89 -6.90 0.54
CA ASN A 28 -2.58 -7.31 1.89
C ASN A 28 -1.06 -7.18 2.07
N ALA A 29 -0.65 -6.28 2.96
CA ALA A 29 0.75 -6.14 3.35
C ALA A 29 1.22 -7.37 4.12
N VAL A 30 2.45 -7.80 3.86
CA VAL A 30 3.13 -8.88 4.58
C VAL A 30 4.30 -8.33 5.37
N GLU A 31 4.70 -9.01 6.44
CA GLU A 31 5.89 -8.63 7.21
C GLU A 31 7.11 -8.51 6.29
N GLY A 32 7.89 -7.44 6.48
CA GLY A 32 9.04 -7.12 5.64
C GLY A 32 8.71 -6.15 4.50
N GLY A 33 9.48 -6.22 3.41
CA GLY A 33 9.39 -5.26 2.30
C GLY A 33 8.15 -5.47 1.42
N ASN A 34 7.35 -4.42 1.27
CA ASN A 34 6.17 -4.38 0.42
C ASN A 34 6.37 -3.33 -0.67
N ASN A 35 6.32 -3.76 -1.93
CA ASN A 35 6.36 -2.89 -3.09
C ASN A 35 4.98 -2.95 -3.77
N VAL A 36 4.27 -1.83 -3.75
CA VAL A 36 2.88 -1.73 -4.22
C VAL A 36 2.80 -0.63 -5.25
N ILE A 37 2.19 -0.90 -6.39
CA ILE A 37 1.88 0.08 -7.41
C ILE A 37 0.37 0.29 -7.39
N VAL A 38 -0.06 1.53 -7.34
CA VAL A 38 -1.47 1.92 -7.29
C VAL A 38 -1.82 2.65 -8.56
N ARG A 39 -2.94 2.29 -9.19
CA ARG A 39 -3.55 3.07 -10.27
C ARG A 39 -5.01 3.31 -9.96
N ALA A 40 -5.55 4.41 -10.48
CA ALA A 40 -6.97 4.72 -10.40
C ALA A 40 -7.61 4.60 -11.77
N THR A 41 -8.81 4.01 -11.82
CA THR A 41 -9.65 4.00 -13.02
C THR A 41 -10.91 4.81 -12.71
N ASP A 42 -11.18 5.85 -13.48
CA ASP A 42 -12.36 6.69 -13.29
C ASP A 42 -13.66 6.01 -13.76
N VAL A 43 -14.81 6.63 -13.50
CA VAL A 43 -16.14 6.09 -13.83
C VAL A 43 -16.36 5.95 -15.35
N ALA A 44 -15.69 6.77 -16.16
CA ALA A 44 -15.69 6.67 -17.61
C ALA A 44 -14.71 5.59 -18.13
N GLY A 45 -13.93 4.98 -17.25
CA GLY A 45 -13.00 3.90 -17.55
C GLY A 45 -11.59 4.37 -17.94
N ASN A 46 -11.25 5.66 -17.82
CA ASN A 46 -9.86 6.06 -18.08
C ASN A 46 -8.98 5.68 -16.89
N THR A 47 -7.79 5.20 -17.20
CA THR A 47 -6.81 4.79 -16.20
C THR A 47 -5.77 5.88 -16.05
N HIS A 48 -5.57 6.35 -14.82
CA HIS A 48 -4.53 7.32 -14.48
C HIS A 48 -3.15 6.67 -14.33
N ASP A 49 -2.11 7.50 -14.37
CA ASP A 49 -0.73 7.09 -14.14
C ASP A 49 -0.57 6.31 -12.84
N ALA A 50 0.20 5.23 -12.94
CA ALA A 50 0.47 4.34 -11.83
C ALA A 50 1.52 4.95 -10.89
N ALA A 51 1.23 4.98 -9.60
CA ALA A 51 2.14 5.46 -8.56
C ALA A 51 2.70 4.27 -7.76
N ALA A 52 4.03 4.18 -7.68
CA ALA A 52 4.70 3.16 -6.88
C ALA A 52 4.94 3.63 -5.44
N PHE A 53 4.61 2.78 -4.48
CA PHE A 53 4.78 2.95 -3.05
C PHE A 53 5.54 1.75 -2.50
N ALA A 54 6.62 2.01 -1.77
CA ALA A 54 7.39 0.98 -1.09
C ALA A 54 7.39 1.27 0.41
N PHE A 55 7.12 0.26 1.22
CA PHE A 55 7.18 0.38 2.68
C PHE A 55 7.56 -0.96 3.31
N THR A 56 8.06 -0.91 4.54
CA THR A 56 8.37 -2.10 5.33
C THR A 56 7.31 -2.24 6.41
N LEU A 57 6.63 -3.37 6.46
CA LEU A 57 5.75 -3.70 7.58
C LEU A 57 6.60 -4.40 8.65
N ASP A 58 6.69 -3.78 9.81
CA ASP A 58 7.34 -4.34 11.00
C ASP A 58 6.28 -4.48 12.10
N THR A 59 5.85 -5.71 12.34
CA THR A 59 4.95 -6.09 13.43
C THR A 59 5.71 -6.70 14.61
N THR A 60 7.04 -6.70 14.56
CA THR A 60 7.85 -7.15 15.69
C THR A 60 7.72 -6.15 16.83
N ILE A 61 7.26 -6.64 17.98
CA ILE A 61 7.26 -5.83 19.20
C ILE A 61 8.71 -5.82 19.71
N ALA A 62 9.35 -4.65 19.68
CA ALA A 62 10.59 -4.44 20.39
C ALA A 62 10.33 -4.59 21.90
N THR A 63 10.70 -5.73 22.47
CA THR A 63 10.65 -5.94 23.92
C THR A 63 11.68 -5.02 24.58
N ALA A 64 11.22 -3.90 25.15
CA ALA A 64 12.06 -3.03 25.95
C ALA A 64 12.40 -3.74 27.28
N GLY A 65 13.58 -4.35 27.35
CA GLY A 65 14.10 -4.93 28.59
C GLY A 65 14.55 -3.83 29.54
N VAL A 66 13.74 -3.51 30.55
CA VAL A 66 14.18 -2.66 31.68
C VAL A 66 15.00 -3.55 32.64
N ALA A 67 16.30 -3.31 32.71
CA ALA A 67 17.16 -3.94 33.72
C ALA A 67 17.16 -3.10 35.00
N LEU A 68 16.81 -3.71 36.14
CA LEU A 68 16.99 -3.11 37.46
C LEU A 68 18.43 -3.38 37.92
N THR A 69 19.28 -2.37 37.92
CA THR A 69 20.62 -2.48 38.53
C THR A 69 20.46 -2.36 40.05
N THR A 70 20.90 -3.40 40.76
CA THR A 70 20.87 -3.54 42.22
C THR A 70 21.76 -2.53 42.93
#